data_AF-A0A7Y8LCD6-F1
#
_entry.id   AF-A0A7Y8LCD6-F1
#
_cell.length_a   1.000
_cell.length_b   1.000
_cell.length_c   1.000
_cell.angle_alpha   90.00
_cell.angle_beta   90.00
_cell.angle_gamma   90.00
#
_symmetry.space_group_name_H-M   'P 1'
#
loop_
_entity.id
_entity.type
_entity.pdbx_description
1 polymer ?
#
loop_
_entity_poly.entity_id
_entity_poly.type
_entity_poly.pdbx_seq_one_letter_code
_entity_poly.pdbx_strand_id
1 'polypeptide(L)'
;MVNKFWLRCCLVVCGVMLAGTAQANFPSVPKETYEALNLDRSASPKEFHEALTKRYKDPGKGAGKGQYGQYWEPIPITKYLDPMSFYKPPQSVKEVATREQCVKCHADESPGWVITWKKSAHANLDKIRKLTPKDDTFYKKAKLEEIEANLRSIGKLGANEKLKEVGCIDCHVDINTTKKADHRVDLKMPTSDVCGNCHLMEYAERESERDTILWPKNQWPRGRPSHVLDWRANVETDIWAGMSQREIAEGCSICHTNQNKCDNCHTRHEFSVADSRKPEACGTCHSGADHNNWEAYNGSQHGLGYQASKGRWNFDLQLKDAVAKGGQKFPTCQSCHMEYQGKFSHNTVRKVRWANYPFVPGIREAVFDNWGMQRYEAWVKTCTTCHSETFARAYLEFIDKGTSHGLDK
;
A
#
# COMPACT_ATOMS: atom_id res chain seq x y z
N MET A 1 51.38 54.79 13.07
CA MET A 1 51.55 53.50 13.77
C MET A 1 50.54 53.45 14.90
N VAL A 2 49.75 52.37 14.96
CA VAL A 2 48.82 51.97 16.05
C VAL A 2 47.62 52.91 16.30
N ASN A 3 46.40 52.52 15.91
CA ASN A 3 45.48 51.75 16.77
C ASN A 3 44.09 51.61 16.10
N LYS A 4 43.59 50.38 15.95
CA LYS A 4 42.27 50.07 15.38
C LYS A 4 41.16 50.40 16.37
N PHE A 5 40.23 51.25 15.95
CA PHE A 5 39.10 51.74 16.71
C PHE A 5 37.94 50.71 16.69
N TRP A 6 37.61 50.21 17.88
CA TRP A 6 36.26 49.95 18.39
C TRP A 6 35.19 49.33 17.46
N LEU A 7 34.93 48.03 17.66
CA LEU A 7 33.63 47.40 17.38
C LEU A 7 33.05 46.86 18.69
N ARG A 8 32.04 47.55 19.24
CA ARG A 8 31.08 47.02 20.21
C ARG A 8 29.73 47.67 19.93
N CYS A 9 28.90 47.01 19.13
CA CYS A 9 27.46 47.24 19.12
C CYS A 9 26.77 45.90 19.39
N CYS A 10 25.97 45.90 20.45
CA CYS A 10 25.19 44.80 20.95
C CYS A 10 24.19 44.32 19.90
N LEU A 11 24.32 43.06 19.45
CA LEU A 11 23.26 42.36 18.75
C LEU A 11 22.34 41.72 19.80
N VAL A 12 21.22 42.40 20.06
CA VAL A 12 20.09 41.86 20.80
C VAL A 12 19.48 40.72 20.00
N VAL A 13 19.49 39.55 20.61
CA VAL A 13 18.86 38.32 20.16
C VAL A 13 17.35 38.53 20.11
N CYS A 14 16.78 38.66 18.91
CA CYS A 14 15.37 38.37 18.67
C CYS A 14 15.25 36.96 18.13
N GLY A 15 15.13 36.00 19.05
CA GLY A 15 14.72 34.65 18.75
C GLY A 15 13.27 34.66 18.27
N VAL A 16 13.08 34.63 16.95
CA VAL A 16 11.80 34.20 16.38
C VAL A 16 11.77 32.69 16.52
N MET A 17 11.14 32.21 17.59
CA MET A 17 10.59 30.86 17.62
C MET A 17 9.50 30.79 16.56
N LEU A 18 9.89 30.41 15.34
CA LEU A 18 8.98 29.76 14.42
C LEU A 18 8.62 28.42 15.06
N ALA A 19 7.55 28.42 15.84
CA ALA A 19 6.72 27.24 15.99
C ALA A 19 6.18 26.93 14.59
N GLY A 20 7.00 26.26 13.77
CA GLY A 20 6.57 25.70 12.51
C GLY A 20 5.51 24.67 12.86
N THR A 21 4.25 25.02 12.62
CA THR A 21 3.21 24.02 12.42
C THR A 21 3.77 23.08 11.36
N ALA A 22 4.11 21.84 11.75
CA ALA A 22 4.51 20.81 10.81
C ALA A 22 3.30 20.56 9.89
N GLN A 23 3.26 21.28 8.78
CA GLN A 23 2.30 21.06 7.72
C GLN A 23 2.65 19.70 7.10
N ALA A 24 1.80 18.71 7.34
CA ALA A 24 1.98 17.38 6.79
C ALA A 24 1.62 17.41 5.31
N ASN A 25 2.60 17.79 4.47
CA ASN A 25 2.51 17.53 3.05
C ASN A 25 2.78 16.04 2.86
N PHE A 26 1.85 15.28 2.27
CA PHE A 26 2.09 13.89 1.82
C PHE A 26 2.64 13.96 0.38
N PRO A 27 3.96 14.03 0.18
CA PRO A 27 4.54 14.50 -1.09
C PRO A 27 4.40 13.49 -2.23
N SER A 28 4.21 12.21 -1.91
CA SER A 28 3.98 11.13 -2.89
C SER A 28 2.52 11.05 -3.34
N VAL A 29 1.59 11.65 -2.60
CA VAL A 29 0.17 11.66 -2.95
C VAL A 29 -0.08 12.64 -4.12
N PRO A 30 -0.69 12.16 -5.21
CA PRO A 30 -1.06 12.99 -6.37
C PRO A 30 -2.04 14.12 -6.01
N LYS A 31 -1.94 15.26 -6.69
CA LYS A 31 -2.80 16.43 -6.43
C LYS A 31 -4.28 16.13 -6.68
N GLU A 32 -4.55 15.24 -7.63
CA GLU A 32 -5.88 14.82 -8.07
C GLU A 32 -6.64 14.15 -6.92
N THR A 33 -5.93 13.56 -5.96
CA THR A 33 -6.54 12.96 -4.75
C THR A 33 -7.04 14.04 -3.80
N TYR A 34 -6.27 15.11 -3.59
CA TYR A 34 -6.70 16.24 -2.75
C TYR A 34 -7.88 16.96 -3.39
N GLU A 35 -7.83 17.19 -4.69
CA GLU A 35 -8.94 17.76 -5.48
C GLU A 35 -10.21 16.89 -5.34
N ALA A 36 -10.10 15.57 -5.47
CA ALA A 36 -11.23 14.64 -5.32
C ALA A 36 -11.81 14.57 -3.90
N LEU A 37 -11.03 14.95 -2.88
CA LEU A 37 -11.45 15.01 -1.47
C LEU A 37 -11.90 16.42 -1.06
N ASN A 38 -11.83 17.41 -1.96
CA ASN A 38 -12.06 18.83 -1.68
C ASN A 38 -11.18 19.35 -0.53
N LEU A 39 -9.89 19.00 -0.56
CA LEU A 39 -8.89 19.43 0.42
C LEU A 39 -7.77 20.24 -0.24
N ASP A 40 -7.22 21.21 0.50
CA ASP A 40 -5.94 21.83 0.14
C ASP A 40 -4.77 20.93 0.56
N ARG A 41 -3.60 21.08 -0.08
CA ARG A 41 -2.37 20.38 0.34
C ARG A 41 -1.90 20.77 1.75
N SER A 42 -2.39 21.88 2.29
CA SER A 42 -2.15 22.31 3.67
C SER A 42 -3.00 21.59 4.71
N ALA A 43 -3.94 20.73 4.31
CA ALA A 43 -4.81 20.00 5.22
C ALA A 43 -4.00 19.23 6.27
N SER A 44 -4.47 19.23 7.51
CA SER A 44 -3.85 18.49 8.59
C SER A 44 -3.92 16.97 8.33
N PRO A 45 -3.04 16.15 8.95
CA PRO A 45 -3.15 14.69 8.85
C PRO A 45 -4.54 14.17 9.23
N LYS A 46 -5.18 14.81 10.23
CA LYS A 46 -6.52 14.43 10.69
C LYS A 46 -7.57 14.66 9.62
N GLU A 47 -7.65 15.87 9.05
CA GLU A 47 -8.62 16.20 8.00
C GLU A 47 -8.44 15.28 6.78
N PHE A 48 -7.19 15.04 6.40
CA PHE A 48 -6.87 14.16 5.28
C PHE A 48 -7.25 12.69 5.56
N HIS A 49 -6.90 12.18 6.75
CA HIS A 49 -7.28 10.84 7.20
C HIS A 49 -8.81 10.65 7.25
N GLU A 50 -9.54 11.63 7.80
CA GLU A 50 -10.99 11.59 7.91
C GLU A 50 -11.66 11.60 6.54
N ALA A 51 -11.19 12.44 5.61
CA ALA A 51 -11.71 12.49 4.25
C ALA A 51 -11.46 11.18 3.47
N LEU A 52 -10.25 10.62 3.57
CA LEU A 52 -9.92 9.32 2.97
C LEU A 52 -10.78 8.20 3.54
N THR A 53 -10.84 8.10 4.87
CA THR A 53 -11.60 7.06 5.56
C THR A 53 -13.09 7.16 5.28
N LYS A 54 -13.64 8.37 5.21
CA LYS A 54 -15.03 8.62 4.82
C LYS A 54 -15.32 8.09 3.43
N ARG A 55 -14.46 8.41 2.44
CA ARG A 55 -14.59 7.90 1.06
C ARG A 55 -14.43 6.38 0.98
N TYR A 56 -13.50 5.82 1.75
CA TYR A 56 -13.23 4.38 1.78
C TYR A 56 -14.41 3.57 2.32
N LYS A 57 -15.13 4.08 3.32
CA LYS A 57 -16.28 3.43 3.97
C LYS A 57 -17.62 3.68 3.27
N ASP A 58 -17.65 4.54 2.26
CA ASP A 58 -18.89 4.90 1.57
C ASP A 58 -19.29 3.79 0.57
N PRO A 59 -20.49 3.17 0.71
CA PRO A 59 -20.98 2.17 -0.24
C PRO A 59 -21.07 2.69 -1.67
N GLY A 60 -21.42 3.97 -1.86
CA GLY A 60 -21.44 4.63 -3.18
C GLY A 60 -20.04 4.76 -3.81
N LYS A 61 -18.98 4.56 -3.02
CA LYS A 61 -17.59 4.57 -3.47
C LYS A 61 -16.95 3.19 -3.48
N GLY A 62 -17.70 2.12 -3.17
CA GLY A 62 -17.25 0.74 -3.34
C GLY A 62 -17.13 -0.09 -2.07
N ALA A 63 -17.54 0.43 -0.91
CA ALA A 63 -17.66 -0.37 0.30
C ALA A 63 -18.91 -1.28 0.26
N GLY A 64 -18.92 -2.35 1.04
CA GLY A 64 -20.09 -3.21 1.19
C GLY A 64 -20.25 -4.27 0.10
N LYS A 65 -21.50 -4.76 -0.04
CA LYS A 65 -21.85 -5.89 -0.91
C LYS A 65 -21.87 -5.59 -2.42
N GLY A 66 -21.61 -4.35 -2.81
CA GLY A 66 -21.72 -3.88 -4.20
C GLY A 66 -23.14 -3.83 -4.74
N GLN A 67 -23.30 -3.46 -6.02
CA GLN A 67 -24.60 -3.27 -6.68
C GLN A 67 -25.44 -4.55 -6.81
N TYR A 68 -24.80 -5.72 -6.67
CA TYR A 68 -25.43 -7.04 -6.74
C TYR A 68 -25.60 -7.70 -5.37
N GLY A 69 -25.47 -6.91 -4.29
CA GLY A 69 -25.51 -7.40 -2.92
C GLY A 69 -26.75 -8.18 -2.52
N GLN A 70 -27.86 -8.03 -3.24
CA GLN A 70 -29.10 -8.79 -3.05
C GLN A 70 -29.05 -10.24 -3.57
N TYR A 71 -28.06 -10.59 -4.40
CA TYR A 71 -28.02 -11.91 -5.07
C TYR A 71 -27.10 -12.93 -4.40
N TRP A 72 -26.35 -12.54 -3.37
CA TRP A 72 -25.41 -13.41 -2.69
C TRP A 72 -25.38 -13.13 -1.20
N GLU A 73 -25.05 -14.15 -0.41
CA GLU A 73 -24.85 -14.05 1.03
C GLU A 73 -23.44 -14.50 1.42
N PRO A 74 -22.88 -13.96 2.52
CA PRO A 74 -21.54 -14.33 2.97
C PRO A 74 -21.52 -15.79 3.43
N ILE A 75 -20.42 -16.48 3.12
CA ILE A 75 -20.09 -17.77 3.72
C ILE A 75 -19.07 -17.57 4.87
N PRO A 76 -18.72 -18.59 5.67
CA PRO A 76 -17.90 -18.40 6.87
C PRO A 76 -16.56 -17.68 6.66
N ILE A 77 -15.91 -17.83 5.49
CA ILE A 77 -14.64 -17.17 5.20
C ILE A 77 -14.82 -15.68 4.81
N THR A 78 -15.98 -15.30 4.26
CA THR A 78 -16.24 -13.94 3.75
C THR A 78 -16.01 -12.88 4.82
N LYS A 79 -16.28 -13.18 6.09
CA LYS A 79 -16.02 -12.26 7.21
C LYS A 79 -14.56 -11.88 7.44
N TYR A 80 -13.62 -12.62 6.85
CA TYR A 80 -12.19 -12.31 6.86
C TYR A 80 -11.73 -11.66 5.56
N LEU A 81 -12.52 -11.78 4.48
CA LEU A 81 -12.24 -11.21 3.16
C LEU A 81 -12.83 -9.79 3.02
N ASP A 82 -14.01 -9.55 3.59
CA ASP A 82 -14.60 -8.23 3.83
C ASP A 82 -15.04 -8.09 5.29
N PRO A 83 -14.09 -7.78 6.18
CA PRO A 83 -14.42 -7.67 7.60
C PRO A 83 -15.30 -6.49 7.95
N MET A 84 -15.24 -5.40 7.17
CA MET A 84 -16.03 -4.20 7.44
C MET A 84 -17.53 -4.50 7.37
N SER A 85 -17.94 -5.35 6.43
CA SER A 85 -19.35 -5.69 6.23
C SER A 85 -19.81 -6.85 7.12
N PHE A 86 -18.94 -7.81 7.45
CA PHE A 86 -19.39 -9.12 7.94
C PHE A 86 -18.72 -9.62 9.22
N TYR A 87 -17.62 -9.03 9.66
CA TYR A 87 -16.92 -9.55 10.83
C TYR A 87 -17.70 -9.32 12.12
N LYS A 88 -17.84 -10.39 12.90
CA LYS A 88 -18.30 -10.36 14.29
C LYS A 88 -17.33 -11.19 15.14
N PRO A 89 -16.97 -10.72 16.36
CA PRO A 89 -16.13 -11.49 17.26
C PRO A 89 -16.69 -12.88 17.58
N PRO A 90 -15.83 -13.87 17.84
CA PRO A 90 -16.26 -15.18 18.32
C PRO A 90 -16.88 -15.08 19.72
N GLN A 91 -17.91 -15.89 19.97
CA GLN A 91 -18.65 -15.88 21.24
C GLN A 91 -18.15 -16.91 22.26
N SER A 92 -17.20 -17.78 21.86
CA SER A 92 -16.72 -18.92 22.66
C SER A 92 -15.78 -18.52 23.81
N VAL A 93 -15.02 -17.43 23.67
CA VAL A 93 -14.02 -17.01 24.66
C VAL A 93 -14.59 -15.87 25.50
N LYS A 94 -15.03 -16.17 26.74
CA LYS A 94 -15.66 -15.19 27.65
C LYS A 94 -14.62 -14.45 28.51
N GLU A 95 -13.57 -13.95 27.89
CA GLU A 95 -12.47 -13.27 28.57
C GLU A 95 -12.48 -11.76 28.32
N VAL A 96 -12.11 -11.01 29.36
CA VAL A 96 -11.85 -9.56 29.28
C VAL A 96 -10.36 -9.36 29.51
N ALA A 97 -9.63 -9.10 28.42
CA ALA A 97 -8.18 -9.17 28.39
C ALA A 97 -7.51 -7.78 28.36
N THR A 98 -6.36 -7.66 29.01
CA THR A 98 -5.39 -6.57 28.80
C THR A 98 -4.49 -6.86 27.61
N ARG A 99 -3.71 -5.86 27.21
CA ARG A 99 -2.63 -5.94 26.22
C ARG A 99 -1.69 -7.13 26.46
N GLU A 100 -1.20 -7.28 27.69
CA GLU A 100 -0.27 -8.35 28.06
C GLU A 100 -0.94 -9.72 28.03
N GLN A 101 -2.21 -9.79 28.43
CA GLN A 101 -3.00 -11.02 28.42
C GLN A 101 -3.27 -11.52 27.00
N CYS A 102 -3.42 -10.63 26.01
CA CYS A 102 -3.49 -11.02 24.59
C CYS A 102 -2.26 -11.87 24.21
N VAL A 103 -1.06 -11.35 24.46
CA VAL A 103 0.20 -12.03 24.10
C VAL A 103 0.38 -13.33 24.91
N LYS A 104 0.06 -13.30 26.21
CA LYS A 104 0.23 -14.46 27.09
C LYS A 104 -0.64 -15.64 26.66
N CYS A 105 -1.93 -15.43 26.43
CA CYS A 105 -2.84 -16.51 26.04
C CYS A 105 -2.55 -17.00 24.61
N HIS A 106 -2.34 -16.08 23.67
CA HIS A 106 -2.06 -16.45 22.28
C HIS A 106 -0.67 -17.08 22.07
N ALA A 107 0.23 -17.02 23.05
CA ALA A 107 1.48 -17.78 23.01
C ALA A 107 1.21 -19.29 23.02
N ASP A 108 0.09 -19.71 23.62
CA ASP A 108 -0.34 -21.11 23.67
C ASP A 108 -1.41 -21.41 22.60
N GLU A 109 -2.40 -20.53 22.43
CA GLU A 109 -3.53 -20.74 21.49
C GLU A 109 -3.14 -20.54 20.02
N SER A 110 -2.22 -19.62 19.73
CA SER A 110 -1.76 -19.32 18.36
C SER A 110 -0.27 -18.97 18.34
N PRO A 111 0.62 -19.89 18.74
CA PRO A 111 2.05 -19.62 18.96
C PRO A 111 2.73 -19.00 17.73
N GLY A 112 2.36 -19.45 16.53
CA GLY A 112 2.90 -18.91 15.28
C GLY A 112 2.67 -17.40 15.13
N TRP A 113 1.49 -16.90 15.49
CA TRP A 113 1.18 -15.46 15.41
C TRP A 113 1.99 -14.65 16.42
N VAL A 114 2.11 -15.13 17.65
CA VAL A 114 2.90 -14.44 18.68
C VAL A 114 4.40 -14.45 18.32
N ILE A 115 4.94 -15.58 17.85
CA ILE A 115 6.36 -15.68 17.46
C ILE A 115 6.67 -14.74 16.29
N THR A 116 5.82 -14.73 15.27
CA THR A 116 6.03 -13.88 14.10
C THR A 116 5.86 -12.40 14.44
N TRP A 117 4.85 -12.03 15.24
CA TRP A 117 4.70 -10.65 15.74
C TRP A 117 5.93 -10.21 16.54
N LYS A 118 6.46 -11.04 17.46
CA LYS A 118 7.66 -10.71 18.26
C LYS A 118 8.90 -10.43 17.40
N LYS A 119 8.98 -10.97 16.19
CA LYS A 119 10.08 -10.69 15.23
C LYS A 119 9.86 -9.40 14.43
N SER A 120 8.61 -8.96 14.28
CA SER A 120 8.24 -7.79 13.48
C SER A 120 8.78 -6.47 14.03
N ALA A 121 8.83 -5.45 13.17
CA ALA A 121 9.09 -4.07 13.62
C ALA A 121 8.00 -3.55 14.57
N HIS A 122 6.75 -4.00 14.43
CA HIS A 122 5.62 -3.60 15.26
C HIS A 122 5.83 -3.92 16.75
N ALA A 123 6.44 -5.07 17.07
CA ALA A 123 6.79 -5.43 18.45
C ALA A 123 8.10 -4.78 18.97
N ASN A 124 8.85 -4.08 18.11
CA ASN A 124 10.24 -3.69 18.37
C ASN A 124 10.54 -2.23 18.02
N LEU A 125 9.64 -1.29 18.34
CA LEU A 125 9.79 0.13 17.97
C LEU A 125 11.05 0.79 18.58
N ASP A 126 11.51 0.34 19.74
CA ASP A 126 12.75 0.84 20.33
C ASP A 126 14.00 0.46 19.53
N LYS A 127 13.99 -0.66 18.79
CA LYS A 127 15.07 -0.97 17.85
C LYS A 127 15.10 0.05 16.72
N ILE A 128 13.94 0.46 16.22
CA ILE A 128 13.82 1.50 15.18
C ILE A 128 14.33 2.85 15.67
N ARG A 129 14.02 3.23 16.92
CA ARG A 129 14.52 4.48 17.52
C ARG A 129 16.04 4.52 17.67
N LYS A 130 16.67 3.36 17.88
CA LYS A 130 18.12 3.20 18.05
C LYS A 130 18.90 3.13 16.74
N LEU A 131 18.22 3.08 15.58
CA LEU A 131 18.88 3.11 14.28
C LEU A 131 19.69 4.40 14.12
N THR A 132 20.84 4.26 13.49
CA THR A 132 21.80 5.33 13.18
C THR A 132 21.88 5.56 11.67
N PRO A 133 22.40 6.70 11.19
CA PRO A 133 22.56 6.94 9.76
C PRO A 133 23.45 5.94 9.01
N LYS A 134 24.19 5.07 9.72
CA LYS A 134 25.00 3.99 9.14
C LYS A 134 24.16 2.74 8.82
N ASP A 135 22.97 2.62 9.38
CA ASP A 135 22.09 1.47 9.17
C ASP A 135 21.30 1.64 7.88
N ASP A 136 21.29 0.60 7.04
CA ASP A 136 20.52 0.57 5.78
C ASP A 136 19.01 0.83 5.98
N THR A 137 18.51 0.52 7.17
CA THR A 137 17.09 0.72 7.53
C THR A 137 16.81 2.04 8.25
N PHE A 138 17.76 2.97 8.35
CA PHE A 138 17.60 4.23 9.09
C PHE A 138 16.35 5.03 8.71
N TYR A 139 15.90 4.94 7.45
CA TYR A 139 14.65 5.55 6.99
C TYR A 139 13.41 5.16 7.81
N LYS A 140 13.42 3.97 8.44
CA LYS A 140 12.32 3.49 9.30
C LYS A 140 12.15 4.40 10.53
N LYS A 141 13.21 5.08 11.00
CA LYS A 141 13.13 6.04 12.11
C LYS A 141 12.30 7.27 11.75
N ALA A 142 12.51 7.85 10.57
CA ALA A 142 11.70 8.96 10.07
C ALA A 142 10.23 8.52 9.88
N LYS A 143 9.99 7.31 9.37
CA LYS A 143 8.62 6.76 9.27
C LYS A 143 7.95 6.58 10.63
N LEU A 144 8.67 6.15 11.66
CA LEU A 144 8.13 6.06 13.02
C LEU A 144 7.73 7.44 13.56
N GLU A 145 8.56 8.47 13.33
CA GLU A 145 8.25 9.84 13.73
C GLU A 145 7.01 10.39 13.00
N GLU A 146 6.86 10.09 11.70
CA GLU A 146 5.67 10.40 10.91
C GLU A 146 4.42 9.71 11.46
N ILE A 147 4.50 8.42 11.77
CA ILE A 147 3.40 7.64 12.37
C ILE A 147 2.98 8.27 13.71
N GLU A 148 3.92 8.61 14.58
CA GLU A 148 3.60 9.25 15.86
C GLU A 148 2.95 10.63 15.65
N ALA A 149 3.38 11.40 14.66
CA ALA A 149 2.76 12.68 14.31
C ALA A 149 1.32 12.51 13.81
N ASN A 150 1.06 11.51 12.95
CA ASN A 150 -0.28 11.18 12.48
C ASN A 150 -1.19 10.78 13.64
N LEU A 151 -0.72 9.91 14.54
CA LEU A 151 -1.47 9.47 15.72
C LEU A 151 -1.79 10.62 16.69
N ARG A 152 -0.86 11.56 16.88
CA ARG A 152 -1.14 12.79 17.66
C ARG A 152 -2.23 13.63 17.01
N SER A 153 -2.17 13.79 15.69
CA SER A 153 -3.15 14.56 14.92
C SER A 153 -4.57 14.00 15.04
N ILE A 154 -4.72 12.66 15.01
CA ILE A 154 -6.03 12.00 15.19
C ILE A 154 -6.40 11.73 16.66
N GLY A 155 -5.60 12.21 17.63
CA GLY A 155 -5.90 12.09 19.06
C GLY A 155 -5.69 10.69 19.65
N LYS A 156 -4.90 9.83 19.01
CA LYS A 156 -4.57 8.47 19.47
C LYS A 156 -3.24 8.38 20.23
N LEU A 157 -2.46 9.46 20.24
CA LEU A 157 -1.19 9.55 20.98
C LEU A 157 -1.08 10.93 21.63
N GLY A 158 -0.64 10.99 22.89
CA GLY A 158 -0.41 12.26 23.59
C GLY A 158 0.70 13.11 22.94
N ALA A 159 0.64 14.43 23.13
CA ALA A 159 1.57 15.38 22.49
C ALA A 159 3.06 15.03 22.71
N ASN A 160 3.42 14.59 23.92
CA ASN A 160 4.78 14.18 24.30
C ASN A 160 4.93 12.66 24.47
N GLU A 161 3.90 11.90 24.12
CA GLU A 161 3.90 10.45 24.24
C GLU A 161 4.61 9.82 23.03
N LYS A 162 5.29 8.70 23.27
CA LYS A 162 5.90 7.86 22.24
C LYS A 162 5.09 6.58 22.11
N LEU A 163 4.90 6.11 20.87
CA LEU A 163 4.22 4.85 20.62
C LEU A 163 5.10 3.70 21.13
N LYS A 164 4.68 3.00 22.19
CA LYS A 164 5.54 2.00 22.85
C LYS A 164 5.76 0.76 21.97
N GLU A 165 4.68 0.26 21.39
CA GLU A 165 4.63 -0.87 20.48
C GLU A 165 3.38 -0.77 19.59
N VAL A 166 3.28 -1.65 18.59
CA VAL A 166 2.02 -1.98 17.91
C VAL A 166 1.74 -3.46 18.19
N GLY A 167 0.97 -3.72 19.22
CA GLY A 167 0.60 -5.04 19.73
C GLY A 167 -0.72 -5.55 19.17
N CYS A 168 -1.13 -6.74 19.63
CA CYS A 168 -2.37 -7.39 19.21
C CYS A 168 -3.58 -6.47 19.40
N ILE A 169 -3.69 -5.83 20.57
CA ILE A 169 -4.83 -5.00 20.95
C ILE A 169 -4.93 -3.71 20.12
N ASP A 170 -3.81 -3.18 19.60
CA ASP A 170 -3.83 -1.96 18.78
C ASP A 170 -4.54 -2.18 17.44
N CYS A 171 -4.24 -3.31 16.80
CA CYS A 171 -4.82 -3.67 15.52
C CYS A 171 -6.21 -4.30 15.68
N HIS A 172 -6.36 -5.21 16.65
CA HIS A 172 -7.57 -6.02 16.81
C HIS A 172 -8.62 -5.40 17.73
N VAL A 173 -8.35 -4.26 18.38
CA VAL A 173 -9.34 -3.55 19.20
C VAL A 173 -9.29 -2.05 18.91
N ASP A 174 -8.32 -1.33 19.45
CA ASP A 174 -8.15 0.10 19.26
C ASP A 174 -6.72 0.55 19.52
N ILE A 175 -6.25 1.49 18.69
CA ILE A 175 -4.85 1.92 18.68
C ILE A 175 -4.51 2.65 19.98
N ASN A 176 -3.39 2.26 20.59
CA ASN A 176 -2.85 2.79 21.83
C ASN A 176 -3.84 2.71 23.01
N THR A 177 -4.81 1.78 22.96
CA THR A 177 -5.75 1.62 24.07
C THR A 177 -5.05 1.08 25.32
N THR A 178 -5.47 1.62 26.46
CA THR A 178 -5.10 1.17 27.81
C THR A 178 -6.25 0.43 28.51
N LYS A 179 -7.42 0.39 27.88
CA LYS A 179 -8.61 -0.30 28.41
C LYS A 179 -8.48 -1.80 28.17
N LYS A 180 -9.15 -2.58 29.03
CA LYS A 180 -9.38 -4.00 28.75
C LYS A 180 -10.37 -4.15 27.59
N ALA A 181 -10.28 -5.26 26.88
CA ALA A 181 -11.16 -5.60 25.76
C ALA A 181 -11.93 -6.89 26.05
N ASP A 182 -13.25 -6.90 25.86
CA ASP A 182 -14.06 -8.12 25.84
C ASP A 182 -13.87 -8.82 24.50
N HIS A 183 -13.32 -10.04 24.53
CA HIS A 183 -13.00 -10.84 23.35
C HIS A 183 -14.23 -11.12 22.46
N ARG A 184 -15.45 -11.00 22.98
CA ARG A 184 -16.71 -11.28 22.27
C ARG A 184 -17.36 -10.05 21.66
N VAL A 185 -16.84 -8.86 21.97
CA VAL A 185 -17.46 -7.58 21.60
C VAL A 185 -16.45 -6.70 20.85
N ASP A 186 -15.25 -6.55 21.39
CA ASP A 186 -14.34 -5.49 20.99
C ASP A 186 -13.39 -5.89 19.86
N LEU A 187 -13.29 -7.19 19.54
CA LEU A 187 -12.39 -7.67 18.50
C LEU A 187 -12.83 -7.22 17.10
N LYS A 188 -11.86 -6.85 16.28
CA LYS A 188 -12.01 -6.62 14.85
C LYS A 188 -10.91 -7.31 14.06
N MET A 189 -11.18 -7.58 12.79
CA MET A 189 -10.11 -7.83 11.83
C MET A 189 -9.60 -6.49 11.30
N PRO A 190 -8.28 -6.23 11.30
CA PRO A 190 -7.74 -4.96 10.84
C PRO A 190 -7.96 -4.78 9.34
N THR A 191 -8.79 -3.81 8.96
CA THR A 191 -9.01 -3.36 7.58
C THR A 191 -8.01 -2.27 7.19
N SER A 192 -7.98 -1.86 5.92
CA SER A 192 -7.01 -0.86 5.44
C SER A 192 -7.07 0.47 6.19
N ASP A 193 -8.25 0.92 6.63
CA ASP A 193 -8.40 2.13 7.46
C ASP A 193 -7.78 1.96 8.86
N VAL A 194 -7.80 0.74 9.43
CA VAL A 194 -7.12 0.46 10.71
C VAL A 194 -5.62 0.71 10.55
N CYS A 195 -5.01 0.20 9.47
CA CYS A 195 -3.61 0.44 9.12
C CYS A 195 -3.34 1.92 8.84
N GLY A 196 -4.27 2.59 8.14
CA GLY A 196 -4.19 3.98 7.72
C GLY A 196 -4.18 5.02 8.85
N ASN A 197 -4.63 4.66 10.06
CA ASN A 197 -4.48 5.51 11.25
C ASN A 197 -3.00 5.81 11.58
N CYS A 198 -2.11 4.85 11.32
CA CYS A 198 -0.66 4.99 11.50
C CYS A 198 0.02 5.33 10.16
N HIS A 199 -0.22 4.48 9.15
CA HIS A 199 0.43 4.50 7.84
C HIS A 199 -0.35 5.35 6.84
N LEU A 200 -0.59 6.62 7.20
CA LEU A 200 -1.44 7.52 6.42
C LEU A 200 -0.89 7.79 5.01
N MET A 201 0.43 7.91 4.86
CA MET A 201 1.04 8.10 3.54
C MET A 201 0.80 6.89 2.63
N GLU A 202 1.10 5.67 3.06
CA GLU A 202 0.90 4.46 2.25
C GLU A 202 -0.59 4.21 1.97
N TYR A 203 -1.46 4.45 2.95
CA TYR A 203 -2.91 4.37 2.77
C TYR A 203 -3.40 5.37 1.73
N ALA A 204 -2.94 6.62 1.78
CA ALA A 204 -3.29 7.65 0.82
C ALA A 204 -2.71 7.40 -0.58
N GLU A 205 -1.49 6.90 -0.67
CA GLU A 205 -0.87 6.45 -1.93
C GLU A 205 -1.72 5.37 -2.59
N ARG A 206 -2.14 4.35 -1.83
CA ARG A 206 -3.07 3.31 -2.32
C ARG A 206 -4.41 3.93 -2.73
N GLU A 207 -5.02 4.75 -1.87
CA GLU A 207 -6.31 5.39 -2.14
C GLU A 207 -6.29 6.30 -3.38
N SER A 208 -5.13 6.87 -3.70
CA SER A 208 -4.96 7.73 -4.88
C SER A 208 -5.13 6.99 -6.21
N GLU A 209 -5.08 5.65 -6.22
CA GLU A 209 -5.39 4.87 -7.43
C GLU A 209 -6.81 5.19 -7.94
N ARG A 210 -7.77 5.53 -7.06
CA ARG A 210 -9.14 5.96 -7.43
C ARG A 210 -9.14 7.18 -8.35
N ASP A 211 -8.09 8.00 -8.25
CA ASP A 211 -8.00 9.32 -8.84
C ASP A 211 -6.96 9.40 -9.96
N THR A 212 -6.07 8.41 -10.10
CA THR A 212 -4.99 8.41 -11.10
C THR A 212 -5.18 7.47 -12.29
N ILE A 213 -6.01 6.42 -12.18
CA ILE A 213 -6.39 5.59 -13.34
C ILE A 213 -7.74 6.06 -13.90
N LEU A 214 -7.66 7.14 -14.68
CA LEU A 214 -8.78 7.75 -15.38
C LEU A 214 -8.61 7.49 -16.87
N TRP A 215 -9.43 6.58 -17.39
CA TRP A 215 -9.41 6.20 -18.80
C TRP A 215 -10.07 7.29 -19.67
N PRO A 216 -9.46 7.71 -20.79
CA PRO A 216 -9.96 8.83 -21.59
C PRO A 216 -11.41 8.69 -22.08
N LYS A 217 -11.86 7.46 -22.34
CA LYS A 217 -13.20 7.15 -22.87
C LYS A 217 -13.93 6.12 -21.99
N ASN A 218 -13.59 6.05 -20.70
CA ASN A 218 -14.16 5.08 -19.75
C ASN A 218 -14.03 3.62 -20.21
N GLN A 219 -12.91 3.26 -20.84
CA GLN A 219 -12.60 1.88 -21.24
C GLN A 219 -12.71 0.90 -20.06
N TRP A 220 -12.35 1.37 -18.87
CA TRP A 220 -12.70 0.73 -17.61
C TRP A 220 -13.41 1.73 -16.69
N PRO A 221 -14.19 1.25 -15.70
CA PRO A 221 -14.77 2.11 -14.68
C PRO A 221 -13.70 2.97 -14.00
N ARG A 222 -14.08 4.18 -13.59
CA ARG A 222 -13.18 5.14 -12.93
C ARG A 222 -12.44 4.48 -11.76
N GLY A 223 -11.11 4.65 -11.74
CA GLY A 223 -10.28 4.10 -10.67
C GLY A 223 -10.00 2.61 -10.82
N ARG A 224 -10.35 1.95 -11.94
CA ARG A 224 -10.07 0.54 -12.22
C ARG A 224 -9.27 0.36 -13.53
N PRO A 225 -8.50 -0.74 -13.67
CA PRO A 225 -8.16 -1.72 -12.64
C PRO A 225 -7.19 -1.13 -11.59
N SER A 226 -7.33 -1.54 -10.33
CA SER A 226 -6.53 -1.05 -9.20
C SER A 226 -6.67 -1.96 -7.98
N HIS A 227 -5.74 -1.85 -7.03
CA HIS A 227 -5.84 -2.56 -5.75
C HIS A 227 -6.86 -1.89 -4.81
N VAL A 228 -7.09 -0.59 -4.95
CA VAL A 228 -8.07 0.14 -4.13
C VAL A 228 -9.53 -0.23 -4.40
N LEU A 229 -9.83 -0.81 -5.58
CA LEU A 229 -11.17 -1.19 -6.01
C LEU A 229 -11.24 -2.66 -6.46
N ASP A 230 -10.30 -3.51 -6.04
CA ASP A 230 -10.27 -4.91 -6.45
C ASP A 230 -11.44 -5.72 -5.87
N TRP A 231 -11.80 -5.51 -4.60
CA TRP A 231 -12.97 -6.13 -3.97
C TRP A 231 -14.26 -5.66 -4.64
N ARG A 232 -14.39 -4.34 -4.86
CA ARG A 232 -15.54 -3.78 -5.60
C ARG A 232 -15.67 -4.45 -6.97
N ALA A 233 -14.57 -4.56 -7.72
CA ALA A 233 -14.59 -5.20 -9.04
C ALA A 233 -15.03 -6.67 -8.96
N ASN A 234 -14.60 -7.41 -7.93
CA ASN A 234 -14.98 -8.79 -7.70
C ASN A 234 -16.48 -8.93 -7.40
N VAL A 235 -17.01 -8.18 -6.42
CA VAL A 235 -18.42 -8.30 -6.01
C VAL A 235 -19.40 -7.70 -7.01
N GLU A 236 -18.93 -6.80 -7.87
CA GLU A 236 -19.69 -6.25 -9.01
C GLU A 236 -19.50 -7.07 -10.31
N THR A 237 -18.90 -8.27 -10.24
CA THR A 237 -18.87 -9.20 -11.38
C THR A 237 -20.13 -10.07 -11.37
N ASP A 238 -20.93 -10.00 -12.43
CA ASP A 238 -22.26 -10.65 -12.53
C ASP A 238 -22.21 -12.15 -12.18
N ILE A 239 -21.27 -12.90 -12.77
CA ILE A 239 -21.17 -14.34 -12.52
C ILE A 239 -20.72 -14.65 -11.08
N TRP A 240 -19.83 -13.83 -10.51
CA TRP A 240 -19.42 -13.98 -9.12
C TRP A 240 -20.61 -13.77 -8.18
N ALA A 241 -21.47 -12.78 -8.44
CA ALA A 241 -22.64 -12.53 -7.62
C ALA A 241 -23.77 -13.55 -7.85
N GLY A 242 -23.94 -14.03 -9.09
CA GLY A 242 -25.06 -14.91 -9.47
C GLY A 242 -24.81 -16.41 -9.32
N MET A 243 -23.55 -16.87 -9.24
CA MET A 243 -23.27 -18.31 -9.15
C MET A 243 -23.60 -18.90 -7.78
N SER A 244 -24.16 -20.12 -7.78
CA SER A 244 -24.54 -20.83 -6.56
C SER A 244 -23.34 -21.46 -5.83
N GLN A 245 -22.24 -21.76 -6.53
CA GLN A 245 -21.04 -22.36 -5.94
C GLN A 245 -20.20 -21.29 -5.23
N ARG A 246 -20.64 -20.88 -4.03
CA ARG A 246 -20.04 -19.77 -3.28
C ARG A 246 -18.57 -20.02 -2.93
N GLU A 247 -18.17 -21.25 -2.65
CA GLU A 247 -16.77 -21.60 -2.39
C GLU A 247 -15.87 -21.38 -3.61
N ILE A 248 -16.40 -21.57 -4.83
CA ILE A 248 -15.67 -21.23 -6.07
C ILE A 248 -15.60 -19.72 -6.23
N ALA A 249 -16.70 -19.01 -5.99
CA ALA A 249 -16.73 -17.54 -6.03
C ALA A 249 -15.73 -16.92 -5.03
N GLU A 250 -15.63 -17.47 -3.81
CA GLU A 250 -14.65 -17.00 -2.83
C GLU A 250 -13.19 -17.32 -3.21
N GLY A 251 -12.97 -18.28 -4.11
CA GLY A 251 -11.67 -18.46 -4.77
C GLY A 251 -11.24 -17.20 -5.51
N CYS A 252 -12.15 -16.52 -6.22
CA CYS A 252 -11.89 -15.22 -6.84
C CYS A 252 -11.66 -14.14 -5.77
N SER A 253 -12.50 -14.11 -4.74
CA SER A 253 -12.42 -13.12 -3.67
C SER A 253 -11.07 -13.10 -2.95
N ILE A 254 -10.43 -14.26 -2.77
CA ILE A 254 -9.10 -14.36 -2.11
C ILE A 254 -8.06 -13.49 -2.84
N CYS A 255 -8.10 -13.43 -4.17
CA CYS A 255 -7.21 -12.57 -4.96
C CYS A 255 -7.59 -11.08 -4.90
N HIS A 256 -8.83 -10.76 -4.54
CA HIS A 256 -9.42 -9.43 -4.63
C HIS A 256 -9.70 -8.80 -3.26
N THR A 257 -8.75 -8.89 -2.32
CA THR A 257 -8.91 -8.36 -0.96
C THR A 257 -8.02 -7.16 -0.62
N ASN A 258 -7.23 -6.64 -1.56
CA ASN A 258 -6.31 -5.54 -1.29
C ASN A 258 -7.05 -4.26 -0.87
N GLN A 259 -8.26 -4.03 -1.39
CA GLN A 259 -9.14 -2.95 -0.96
C GLN A 259 -9.43 -3.03 0.54
N ASN A 260 -9.70 -4.23 1.04
CA ASN A 260 -10.24 -4.44 2.39
C ASN A 260 -9.14 -4.55 3.45
N LYS A 261 -7.99 -5.12 3.13
CA LYS A 261 -6.90 -5.39 4.06
C LYS A 261 -5.52 -5.24 3.41
N CYS A 262 -4.52 -4.87 4.20
CA CYS A 262 -3.19 -4.54 3.70
C CYS A 262 -2.17 -5.70 3.80
N ASP A 263 -2.58 -6.92 4.10
CA ASP A 263 -1.68 -8.03 4.44
C ASP A 263 -1.48 -9.06 3.33
N ASN A 264 -1.75 -8.71 2.07
CA ASN A 264 -1.53 -9.60 0.92
C ASN A 264 -0.06 -9.63 0.50
N CYS A 265 0.64 -8.49 0.50
CA CYS A 265 2.05 -8.41 0.05
C CYS A 265 3.05 -8.55 1.21
N HIS A 266 2.86 -7.80 2.29
CA HIS A 266 3.62 -7.94 3.54
C HIS A 266 2.74 -8.66 4.56
N THR A 267 2.80 -9.99 4.53
CA THR A 267 1.82 -10.85 5.20
C THR A 267 1.88 -10.76 6.72
N ARG A 268 0.71 -10.96 7.33
CA ARG A 268 0.57 -11.10 8.78
C ARG A 268 1.36 -12.32 9.29
N HIS A 269 1.93 -12.32 10.49
CA HIS A 269 1.99 -11.23 11.47
C HIS A 269 3.38 -10.57 11.52
N GLU A 270 4.24 -10.79 10.51
CA GLU A 270 5.57 -10.18 10.46
C GLU A 270 5.52 -8.79 9.84
N PHE A 271 4.64 -8.60 8.86
CA PHE A 271 4.50 -7.37 8.09
C PHE A 271 5.86 -6.93 7.50
N SER A 272 6.60 -7.90 6.98
CA SER A 272 7.96 -7.73 6.46
C SER A 272 7.93 -6.94 5.14
N VAL A 273 8.46 -5.72 5.20
CA VAL A 273 8.64 -4.90 4.00
C VAL A 273 9.62 -5.56 3.02
N ALA A 274 10.61 -6.31 3.52
CA ALA A 274 11.57 -7.03 2.69
C ALA A 274 10.88 -8.13 1.87
N ASP A 275 9.95 -8.88 2.47
CA ASP A 275 9.21 -9.91 1.74
C ASP A 275 8.25 -9.31 0.72
N SER A 276 7.59 -8.18 1.05
CA SER A 276 6.72 -7.49 0.08
C SER A 276 7.43 -6.93 -1.15
N ARG A 277 8.76 -6.83 -1.14
CA ARG A 277 9.59 -6.36 -2.27
C ARG A 277 10.04 -7.50 -3.19
N LYS A 278 9.77 -8.75 -2.80
CA LYS A 278 10.08 -9.95 -3.58
C LYS A 278 8.93 -10.24 -4.55
N PRO A 279 9.18 -10.57 -5.83
CA PRO A 279 8.16 -10.96 -6.81
C PRO A 279 7.17 -12.04 -6.32
N GLU A 280 7.61 -12.95 -5.46
CA GLU A 280 6.77 -14.01 -4.86
C GLU A 280 5.54 -13.45 -4.14
N ALA A 281 5.62 -12.25 -3.57
CA ALA A 281 4.50 -11.58 -2.91
C ALA A 281 3.33 -11.25 -3.85
N CYS A 282 3.58 -11.19 -5.18
CA CYS A 282 2.56 -10.90 -6.18
C CYS A 282 2.00 -12.17 -6.83
N GLY A 283 2.76 -13.27 -6.83
CA GLY A 283 2.50 -14.45 -7.68
C GLY A 283 1.27 -15.26 -7.31
N THR A 284 0.71 -15.09 -6.10
CA THR A 284 -0.55 -15.76 -5.73
C THR A 284 -1.75 -15.20 -6.52
N CYS A 285 -1.75 -13.90 -6.82
CA CYS A 285 -2.88 -13.26 -7.51
C CYS A 285 -2.57 -12.97 -8.98
N HIS A 286 -1.33 -12.56 -9.28
CA HIS A 286 -0.88 -12.23 -10.63
C HIS A 286 -0.25 -13.45 -11.32
N SER A 287 -1.03 -14.50 -11.50
CA SER A 287 -0.65 -15.76 -12.14
C SER A 287 -1.87 -16.41 -12.80
N GLY A 288 -1.69 -17.58 -13.42
CA GLY A 288 -2.80 -18.35 -13.97
C GLY A 288 -3.16 -17.98 -15.41
N ALA A 289 -4.32 -18.47 -15.86
CA ALA A 289 -4.62 -18.59 -17.29
C ALA A 289 -4.88 -17.26 -18.02
N ASP A 290 -5.47 -16.27 -17.34
CA ASP A 290 -5.95 -15.03 -17.94
C ASP A 290 -5.04 -13.82 -17.66
N HIS A 291 -4.11 -13.96 -16.71
CA HIS A 291 -3.04 -13.00 -16.43
C HIS A 291 -1.80 -13.72 -15.84
N ASN A 292 -1.08 -14.43 -16.69
CA ASN A 292 0.09 -15.24 -16.33
C ASN A 292 1.36 -14.41 -16.02
N ASN A 293 1.23 -13.28 -15.31
CA ASN A 293 2.33 -12.33 -15.09
C ASN A 293 3.50 -12.99 -14.33
N TRP A 294 3.22 -13.80 -13.31
CA TRP A 294 4.21 -14.53 -12.54
C TRP A 294 5.01 -15.49 -13.43
N GLU A 295 4.31 -16.29 -14.24
CA GLU A 295 4.91 -17.28 -15.13
C GLU A 295 5.74 -16.59 -16.22
N ALA A 296 5.20 -15.54 -16.85
CA ALA A 296 5.88 -14.77 -17.88
C ALA A 296 7.13 -14.05 -17.31
N TYR A 297 7.02 -13.43 -16.14
CA TYR A 297 8.16 -12.81 -15.47
C TYR A 297 9.22 -13.85 -15.11
N ASN A 298 8.84 -14.94 -14.44
CA ASN A 298 9.77 -15.95 -13.94
C ASN A 298 10.44 -16.73 -15.09
N GLY A 299 9.79 -16.85 -16.25
CA GLY A 299 10.38 -17.39 -17.48
C GLY A 299 11.23 -16.40 -18.29
N SER A 300 11.19 -15.10 -17.96
CA SER A 300 11.98 -14.07 -18.63
C SER A 300 13.42 -13.99 -18.11
N GLN A 301 14.32 -13.34 -18.86
CA GLN A 301 15.68 -13.05 -18.39
C GLN A 301 15.70 -12.19 -17.11
N HIS A 302 14.72 -11.31 -16.92
CA HIS A 302 14.58 -10.54 -15.69
C HIS A 302 14.29 -11.44 -14.49
N GLY A 303 13.34 -12.35 -14.62
CA GLY A 303 12.96 -13.28 -13.54
C GLY A 303 14.04 -14.32 -13.25
N LEU A 304 14.63 -14.93 -14.28
CA LEU A 304 15.74 -15.87 -14.09
C LEU A 304 16.96 -15.21 -13.46
N GLY A 305 17.29 -13.99 -13.87
CA GLY A 305 18.35 -13.19 -13.24
C GLY A 305 18.05 -12.83 -11.78
N TYR A 306 16.80 -12.47 -11.47
CA TYR A 306 16.32 -12.31 -10.10
C TYR A 306 16.53 -13.60 -9.29
N GLN A 307 16.03 -14.74 -9.75
CA GLN A 307 16.15 -16.02 -9.02
C GLN A 307 17.62 -16.38 -8.76
N ALA A 308 18.51 -16.19 -9.74
CA ALA A 308 19.93 -16.48 -9.63
C ALA A 308 20.70 -15.53 -8.69
N SER A 309 20.12 -14.38 -8.31
CA SER A 309 20.85 -13.35 -7.54
C SER A 309 20.15 -12.83 -6.30
N LYS A 310 18.87 -13.15 -6.06
CA LYS A 310 18.06 -12.64 -4.95
C LYS A 310 18.69 -12.88 -3.57
N GLY A 311 19.41 -13.99 -3.36
CA GLY A 311 20.11 -14.27 -2.10
C GLY A 311 21.26 -13.30 -1.76
N ARG A 312 21.68 -12.45 -2.71
CA ARG A 312 22.74 -11.45 -2.54
C ARG A 312 22.21 -10.02 -2.41
N TRP A 313 20.90 -9.82 -2.51
CA TRP A 313 20.30 -8.48 -2.49
C TRP A 313 19.85 -8.11 -1.08
N ASN A 314 19.99 -6.83 -0.74
CA ASN A 314 19.43 -6.30 0.49
C ASN A 314 18.01 -5.78 0.25
N PHE A 315 17.01 -6.60 0.60
CA PHE A 315 15.59 -6.24 0.49
C PHE A 315 15.07 -5.34 1.62
N ASP A 316 15.86 -5.05 2.66
CA ASP A 316 15.46 -4.14 3.74
C ASP A 316 15.50 -2.66 3.33
N LEU A 317 16.31 -2.33 2.33
CA LEU A 317 16.41 -1.00 1.73
C LEU A 317 15.14 -0.59 0.98
N GLN A 318 14.84 0.72 0.98
CA GLN A 318 13.75 1.26 0.18
C GLN A 318 13.98 0.99 -1.32
N LEU A 319 12.91 0.84 -2.09
CA LEU A 319 12.99 0.57 -3.53
C LEU A 319 13.86 1.59 -4.29
N LYS A 320 13.82 2.87 -3.89
CA LYS A 320 14.68 3.92 -4.47
C LYS A 320 16.18 3.69 -4.30
N ASP A 321 16.58 2.93 -3.28
CA ASP A 321 17.96 2.60 -2.94
C ASP A 321 18.33 1.17 -3.38
N ALA A 322 17.38 0.38 -3.90
CA ALA A 322 17.56 -1.05 -4.13
C ALA A 322 18.64 -1.36 -5.19
N VAL A 323 18.72 -0.56 -6.25
CA VAL A 323 19.76 -0.71 -7.29
C VAL A 323 21.10 -0.20 -6.78
N ALA A 324 21.16 1.06 -6.34
CA ALA A 324 22.41 1.73 -6.00
C ALA A 324 23.09 1.19 -4.74
N LYS A 325 22.33 0.70 -3.76
CA LYS A 325 22.84 0.21 -2.47
C LYS A 325 22.47 -1.24 -2.20
N GLY A 326 21.30 -1.68 -2.66
CA GLY A 326 20.79 -3.03 -2.39
C GLY A 326 21.34 -4.13 -3.28
N GLY A 327 22.17 -3.79 -4.28
CA GLY A 327 22.76 -4.76 -5.20
C GLY A 327 21.75 -5.37 -6.18
N GLN A 328 20.54 -4.78 -6.30
CA GLN A 328 19.53 -5.22 -7.25
C GLN A 328 20.01 -5.01 -8.68
N LYS A 329 20.22 -6.11 -9.41
CA LYS A 329 20.69 -6.12 -10.81
C LYS A 329 19.60 -6.37 -11.84
N PHE A 330 18.50 -6.98 -11.43
CA PHE A 330 17.36 -7.30 -12.30
C PHE A 330 16.10 -6.65 -11.74
N PRO A 331 15.15 -6.21 -12.59
CA PRO A 331 13.91 -5.63 -12.10
C PRO A 331 13.03 -6.69 -11.43
N THR A 332 12.23 -6.25 -10.46
CA THR A 332 11.15 -7.01 -9.81
C THR A 332 9.80 -6.40 -10.16
N CYS A 333 8.71 -7.10 -9.82
CA CYS A 333 7.34 -6.59 -9.95
C CYS A 333 7.21 -5.20 -9.32
N GLN A 334 7.74 -5.04 -8.11
CA GLN A 334 7.66 -3.84 -7.30
C GLN A 334 8.54 -2.73 -7.87
N SER A 335 9.77 -3.02 -8.28
CA SER A 335 10.65 -1.98 -8.85
C SER A 335 10.11 -1.41 -10.16
N CYS A 336 9.33 -2.21 -10.91
CA CYS A 336 8.69 -1.77 -12.13
C CYS A 336 7.35 -1.07 -11.87
N HIS A 337 6.45 -1.65 -11.09
CA HIS A 337 5.05 -1.18 -11.03
C HIS A 337 4.81 -0.13 -9.93
N MET A 338 5.61 -0.09 -8.87
CA MET A 338 5.49 0.95 -7.83
C MET A 338 6.27 2.23 -8.19
N GLU A 339 7.12 2.17 -9.23
CA GLU A 339 7.89 3.30 -9.72
C GLU A 339 7.04 4.19 -10.63
N TYR A 340 7.10 5.50 -10.41
CA TYR A 340 6.60 6.50 -11.35
C TYR A 340 7.48 7.75 -11.32
N GLN A 341 8.09 8.07 -12.46
CA GLN A 341 8.89 9.29 -12.63
C GLN A 341 10.08 9.41 -11.67
N GLY A 342 10.70 8.30 -11.28
CA GLY A 342 11.85 8.19 -10.38
C GLY A 342 11.47 8.11 -8.89
N LYS A 343 10.17 8.08 -8.58
CA LYS A 343 9.64 7.97 -7.21
C LYS A 343 8.90 6.65 -7.03
N PHE A 344 8.81 6.17 -5.81
CA PHE A 344 8.11 4.92 -5.47
C PHE A 344 6.95 5.20 -4.52
N SER A 345 5.81 4.54 -4.76
CA SER A 345 4.59 4.68 -3.94
C SER A 345 3.73 3.42 -4.00
N HIS A 346 2.73 3.30 -3.12
CA HIS A 346 1.71 2.24 -3.19
C HIS A 346 0.69 2.42 -4.32
N ASN A 347 0.77 3.50 -5.11
CA ASN A 347 -0.02 3.65 -6.33
C ASN A 347 0.68 2.94 -7.50
N THR A 348 0.08 1.85 -8.00
CA THR A 348 0.69 1.03 -9.08
C THR A 348 0.10 1.29 -10.46
N VAL A 349 -0.90 2.18 -10.56
CA VAL A 349 -1.74 2.29 -11.77
C VAL A 349 -1.34 3.42 -12.72
N ARG A 350 -0.38 4.28 -12.33
CA ARG A 350 -0.03 5.50 -13.09
C ARG A 350 0.68 5.28 -14.43
N LYS A 351 1.15 4.05 -14.69
CA LYS A 351 1.77 3.66 -15.97
C LYS A 351 0.95 2.66 -16.78
N VAL A 352 -0.21 2.23 -16.29
CA VAL A 352 -1.07 1.25 -16.99
C VAL A 352 -1.51 1.81 -18.34
N ARG A 353 -1.30 1.04 -19.41
CA ARG A 353 -1.72 1.34 -20.80
C ARG A 353 -2.66 0.27 -21.34
N TRP A 354 -2.22 -0.98 -21.38
CA TRP A 354 -2.97 -2.12 -21.94
C TRP A 354 -3.95 -2.79 -20.95
N ALA A 355 -3.73 -2.64 -19.64
CA ALA A 355 -4.61 -3.20 -18.60
C ALA A 355 -4.94 -4.70 -18.77
N ASN A 356 -3.94 -5.51 -19.12
CA ASN A 356 -3.99 -6.95 -19.31
C ASN A 356 -4.82 -7.44 -20.51
N TYR A 357 -6.07 -7.02 -20.65
CA TYR A 357 -6.99 -7.54 -21.65
C TYR A 357 -7.09 -6.60 -22.87
N PRO A 358 -6.32 -6.83 -23.95
CA PRO A 358 -6.24 -5.91 -25.09
C PRO A 358 -7.54 -5.82 -25.90
N PHE A 359 -8.45 -6.79 -25.75
CA PHE A 359 -9.72 -6.85 -26.45
C PHE A 359 -10.81 -5.93 -25.86
N VAL A 360 -10.56 -5.31 -24.70
CA VAL A 360 -11.53 -4.38 -24.10
C VAL A 360 -11.73 -3.19 -25.06
N PRO A 361 -12.98 -2.86 -25.44
CA PRO A 361 -13.25 -1.83 -26.43
C PRO A 361 -12.59 -0.48 -26.10
N GLY A 362 -11.93 0.12 -27.09
CA GLY A 362 -11.29 1.43 -26.93
C GLY A 362 -9.88 1.40 -26.30
N ILE A 363 -9.38 0.24 -25.83
CA ILE A 363 -8.05 0.16 -25.19
C ILE A 363 -6.94 0.41 -26.21
N ARG A 364 -6.96 -0.28 -27.36
CA ARG A 364 -5.93 -0.12 -28.38
C ARG A 364 -5.79 1.34 -28.82
N GLU A 365 -6.90 2.05 -29.01
CA GLU A 365 -6.92 3.45 -29.38
C GLU A 365 -6.31 4.35 -28.29
N ALA A 366 -6.63 4.11 -27.02
CA ALA A 366 -6.05 4.87 -25.91
C ALA A 366 -4.57 4.58 -25.66
N VAL A 367 -4.08 3.39 -26.01
CA VAL A 367 -2.65 3.05 -25.88
C VAL A 367 -1.78 3.91 -26.79
N PHE A 368 -2.29 4.25 -27.98
CA PHE A 368 -1.57 4.99 -29.02
C PHE A 368 -1.92 6.49 -29.07
N ASP A 369 -2.86 6.96 -28.25
CA ASP A 369 -3.17 8.40 -28.13
C ASP A 369 -2.20 9.13 -27.19
N ASN A 370 -2.42 10.45 -27.01
CA ASN A 370 -1.58 11.27 -26.14
C ASN A 370 -1.55 10.78 -24.67
N TRP A 371 -2.65 10.25 -24.14
CA TRP A 371 -2.71 9.72 -22.77
C TRP A 371 -1.86 8.46 -22.64
N GLY A 372 -1.99 7.54 -23.61
CA GLY A 372 -1.18 6.31 -23.65
C GLY A 372 0.30 6.59 -23.82
N MET A 373 0.66 7.56 -24.67
CA MET A 373 2.05 7.92 -24.93
C MET A 373 2.72 8.65 -23.76
N GLN A 374 1.99 9.47 -22.99
CA GLN A 374 2.54 10.03 -21.74
C GLN A 374 2.92 8.94 -20.73
N ARG A 375 2.16 7.84 -20.68
CA ARG A 375 2.46 6.68 -19.83
C ARG A 375 3.56 5.80 -20.40
N TYR A 376 3.68 5.74 -21.73
CA TYR A 376 4.81 5.12 -22.42
C TYR A 376 6.13 5.76 -21.99
N GLU A 377 6.19 7.09 -21.95
CA GLU A 377 7.39 7.82 -21.48
C GLU A 377 7.74 7.49 -20.02
N ALA A 378 6.72 7.29 -19.17
CA ALA A 378 6.95 6.86 -17.79
C ALA A 378 7.55 5.44 -17.72
N TRP A 379 7.15 4.52 -18.62
CA TRP A 379 7.77 3.19 -18.73
C TRP A 379 9.20 3.26 -19.25
N VAL A 380 9.45 4.06 -20.29
CA VAL A 380 10.80 4.28 -20.82
C VAL A 380 11.73 4.74 -19.70
N LYS A 381 11.30 5.69 -18.87
CA LYS A 381 12.08 6.15 -17.70
C LYS A 381 12.41 5.03 -16.73
N THR A 382 11.48 4.12 -16.44
CA THR A 382 11.75 2.93 -15.62
C THR A 382 12.85 2.06 -16.24
N CYS A 383 12.72 1.75 -17.53
CA CYS A 383 13.66 0.91 -18.27
C CYS A 383 15.06 1.52 -18.33
N THR A 384 15.15 2.86 -18.44
CA THR A 384 16.43 3.58 -18.49
C THR A 384 17.21 3.60 -17.17
N THR A 385 16.66 3.00 -16.10
CA THR A 385 17.46 2.66 -14.92
C THR A 385 18.61 1.69 -15.26
N CYS A 386 18.45 0.87 -16.31
CA CYS A 386 19.43 -0.15 -16.70
C CYS A 386 19.77 -0.17 -18.20
N HIS A 387 18.80 0.13 -19.07
CA HIS A 387 18.97 0.04 -20.53
C HIS A 387 19.14 1.42 -21.16
N SER A 388 19.68 1.47 -22.39
CA SER A 388 19.56 2.68 -23.19
C SER A 388 18.10 2.95 -23.52
N GLU A 389 17.75 4.23 -23.68
CA GLU A 389 16.42 4.64 -24.13
C GLU A 389 16.03 3.99 -25.46
N THR A 390 16.97 3.89 -26.39
CA THR A 390 16.75 3.26 -27.70
C THR A 390 16.34 1.80 -27.59
N PHE A 391 16.98 1.02 -26.72
CA PHE A 391 16.62 -0.37 -26.48
C PHE A 391 15.25 -0.48 -25.82
N ALA A 392 15.00 0.34 -24.78
CA ALA A 392 13.72 0.36 -24.09
C ALA A 392 12.56 0.64 -25.05
N ARG A 393 12.71 1.66 -25.92
CA ARG A 393 11.69 2.01 -26.90
C ARG A 393 11.48 0.91 -27.94
N ALA A 394 12.55 0.32 -28.47
CA ALA A 394 12.43 -0.76 -29.44
C ALA A 394 11.66 -1.96 -28.87
N TYR A 395 11.92 -2.34 -27.61
CA TYR A 395 11.23 -3.45 -26.97
C TYR A 395 9.76 -3.13 -26.63
N LEU A 396 9.47 -1.91 -26.14
CA LEU A 396 8.11 -1.49 -25.85
C LEU A 396 7.27 -1.36 -27.14
N GLU A 397 7.84 -0.88 -28.23
CA GLU A 397 7.18 -0.86 -29.55
C GLU A 397 6.90 -2.28 -30.06
N PHE A 398 7.85 -3.20 -29.88
CA PHE A 398 7.64 -4.62 -30.19
C PHE A 398 6.47 -5.21 -29.41
N ILE A 399 6.36 -4.91 -28.10
CA ILE A 399 5.21 -5.34 -27.28
C ILE A 399 3.89 -4.75 -27.81
N ASP A 400 3.83 -3.45 -28.08
CA ASP A 400 2.61 -2.77 -28.52
C ASP A 400 2.12 -3.30 -29.88
N LYS A 401 3.04 -3.51 -30.83
CA LYS A 401 2.71 -4.09 -32.15
C LYS A 401 2.35 -5.57 -32.04
N GLY A 402 3.10 -6.35 -31.27
CA GLY A 402 2.80 -7.76 -31.05
C GLY A 402 1.42 -7.98 -30.42
N THR A 403 1.08 -7.15 -29.42
CA THR A 403 -0.25 -7.16 -28.79
C THR A 403 -1.36 -6.79 -29.79
N SER A 404 -1.10 -5.78 -30.63
CA SER A 404 -2.04 -5.35 -31.67
C SER A 404 -2.28 -6.43 -32.72
N HIS A 405 -1.22 -7.09 -33.21
CA HIS A 405 -1.34 -8.20 -34.15
C HIS A 405 -2.05 -9.41 -33.52
N GLY A 406 -1.83 -9.66 -32.23
CA GLY A 406 -2.56 -10.69 -31.49
C GLY A 406 -4.06 -10.41 -31.40
N LEU A 407 -4.46 -9.14 -31.37
CA LEU A 407 -5.87 -8.73 -31.41
C LEU A 407 -6.47 -8.81 -32.83
N ASP A 408 -5.64 -8.61 -33.86
CA ASP A 408 -6.06 -8.69 -35.27
C ASP A 408 -6.24 -10.14 -35.77
N LYS A 409 -5.69 -11.12 -35.04
CA LYS A 409 -5.69 -12.55 -35.40
C LYS A 409 -6.89 -13.29 -34.81
#